data_AF-A0A519Q4A8-F1
#
_entry.id   AF-A0A519Q4A8-F1
#
_cell.length_a   1.000
_cell.length_b   1.000
_cell.length_c   1.000
_cell.angle_alpha   90.00
_cell.angle_beta   90.00
_cell.angle_gamma   90.00
#
_symmetry.space_group_name_H-M   'P 1'
#
loop_
_entity.id
_entity.type
_entity.pdbx_description
1 polymer ?
#
loop_
_entity_poly.entity_id
_entity_poly.type
_entity_poly.pdbx_seq_one_letter_code
_entity_poly.pdbx_strand_id
1 'polypeptide(L)'
;MLIRLLACLLFAALLTPASALAQTLDHAAQRQVVSDLETALRQNYVFPDRIPAITAELDRRVQRQPVDGQKFAADLTLGLIKASDDLHFAVVLDPDEVVANRRAKTEG
;
A
#
# COMPACT_ATOMS: atom_id res chain seq x y z
N MET A 1 -1.59 47.60 40.59
CA MET A 1 -0.76 46.39 40.39
C MET A 1 -1.68 45.19 40.55
N LEU A 2 -2.11 44.53 39.46
CA LEU A 2 -2.42 43.08 39.39
C LEU A 2 -2.96 42.73 37.98
N ILE A 3 -2.03 42.23 37.15
CA ILE A 3 -2.16 41.05 36.27
C ILE A 3 -3.41 40.96 35.37
N ARG A 4 -3.17 41.26 34.09
CA ARG A 4 -3.96 40.85 32.91
C ARG A 4 -3.99 39.32 32.82
N LEU A 5 -5.16 38.71 32.63
CA LEU A 5 -5.27 37.33 32.13
C LEU A 5 -6.43 37.23 31.14
N LEU A 6 -6.03 37.31 29.88
CA LEU A 6 -6.78 37.00 28.66
C LEU A 6 -7.00 35.47 28.64
N ALA A 7 -8.26 35.02 28.61
CA ALA A 7 -8.59 33.60 28.42
C ALA A 7 -9.47 33.45 27.17
N CYS A 8 -8.85 33.64 25.99
CA CYS A 8 -9.40 33.13 24.74
C CYS A 8 -9.19 31.62 24.70
N LEU A 9 -10.23 30.85 25.03
CA LEU A 9 -10.26 29.40 24.80
C LEU A 9 -10.49 29.14 23.30
N LEU A 10 -9.41 29.21 22.53
CA LEU A 10 -9.36 28.71 21.16
C LEU A 10 -9.04 27.20 21.24
N PHE A 11 -10.06 26.37 21.31
CA PHE A 11 -9.90 24.93 21.16
C PHE A 11 -9.73 24.60 19.68
N ALA A 12 -8.57 24.92 19.12
CA ALA A 12 -8.15 24.39 17.84
C ALA A 12 -7.81 22.91 18.06
N ALA A 13 -8.81 22.04 17.86
CA ALA A 13 -8.57 20.62 17.72
C ALA A 13 -7.61 20.44 16.55
N LEU A 14 -6.36 20.12 16.88
CA LEU A 14 -5.37 19.66 15.92
C LEU A 14 -5.95 18.40 15.27
N LEU A 15 -6.47 18.53 14.04
CA LEU A 15 -6.44 17.42 13.11
C LEU A 15 -4.95 17.15 12.84
N THR A 16 -4.33 16.35 13.69
CA THR A 16 -3.07 15.72 13.31
C THR A 16 -3.41 14.88 12.08
N PRO A 17 -2.82 15.14 10.89
CA PRO A 17 -2.86 14.15 9.84
C PRO A 17 -2.25 12.90 10.49
N ALA A 18 -3.02 11.81 10.50
CA ALA A 18 -2.45 10.52 10.84
C ALA A 18 -1.27 10.37 9.90
N SER A 19 -0.05 10.48 10.44
CA SER A 19 1.15 10.18 9.69
C SER A 19 0.89 8.84 9.05
N ALA A 20 0.92 8.79 7.72
CA ALA A 20 0.98 7.55 6.96
C ALA A 20 2.23 6.83 7.45
N LEU A 21 2.08 6.09 8.54
CA LEU A 21 3.15 5.34 9.16
C LEU A 21 3.56 4.34 8.10
N ALA A 22 4.80 4.48 7.63
CA ALA A 22 5.53 3.48 6.87
C ALA A 22 5.13 2.08 7.38
N GLN A 23 4.25 1.41 6.63
CA GLN A 23 3.75 0.11 7.05
C GLN A 23 4.84 -0.90 6.75
N THR A 24 5.58 -1.31 7.78
CA THR A 24 6.56 -2.37 7.62
C THR A 24 5.86 -3.69 7.34
N LEU A 25 6.20 -4.34 6.24
CA LEU A 25 5.69 -5.64 5.83
C LEU A 25 6.71 -6.72 6.20
N ASP A 26 6.34 -7.62 7.09
CA ASP A 26 7.11 -8.84 7.32
C ASP A 26 7.02 -9.79 6.11
N HIS A 27 7.82 -10.85 6.12
CA HIS A 27 7.88 -11.81 5.01
C HIS A 27 6.53 -12.50 4.73
N ALA A 28 5.70 -12.74 5.74
CA ALA A 28 4.39 -13.36 5.55
C ALA A 28 3.43 -12.38 4.86
N ALA A 29 3.41 -11.12 5.30
CA ALA A 29 2.63 -10.05 4.69
C ALA A 29 3.06 -9.79 3.23
N GLN A 30 4.37 -9.78 2.95
CA GLN A 30 4.89 -9.65 1.58
C GLN A 30 4.38 -10.78 0.68
N ARG A 31 4.39 -12.04 1.15
CA ARG A 31 3.88 -13.19 0.40
C ARG A 31 2.38 -13.11 0.16
N GLN A 32 1.62 -12.65 1.15
CA GLN A 32 0.18 -12.48 1.00
C GLN A 32 -0.14 -11.45 -0.08
N VAL A 33 0.53 -10.28 -0.06
CA VAL A 33 0.36 -9.24 -1.08
C VAL A 33 0.67 -9.78 -2.48
N VAL A 34 1.78 -10.52 -2.64
CA VAL A 34 2.15 -11.13 -3.93
C VAL A 34 1.10 -12.13 -4.40
N SER A 35 0.63 -13.02 -3.53
CA SER A 35 -0.40 -14.02 -3.85
C SER A 35 -1.74 -13.37 -4.27
N ASP A 36 -2.15 -12.31 -3.57
CA ASP A 36 -3.38 -11.58 -3.89
C ASP A 36 -3.26 -10.85 -5.23
N LEU A 37 -2.10 -10.25 -5.50
CA LEU A 37 -1.81 -9.58 -6.76
C LEU A 37 -1.79 -10.55 -7.94
N GLU A 38 -1.15 -11.72 -7.80
CA GLU A 38 -1.18 -12.76 -8.83
C GLU A 38 -2.60 -13.21 -9.16
N THR A 39 -3.44 -13.38 -8.14
CA THR A 39 -4.84 -13.72 -8.31
C THR A 39 -5.57 -12.65 -9.11
N ALA A 40 -5.42 -11.37 -8.71
CA ALA A 40 -6.04 -10.25 -9.39
C ALA A 40 -5.58 -10.12 -10.85
N LEU A 41 -4.29 -10.32 -11.12
CA LEU A 41 -3.73 -10.27 -12.47
C LEU A 41 -4.30 -11.37 -13.37
N ARG A 42 -4.37 -12.62 -12.89
CA ARG A 42 -4.94 -13.73 -13.67
C ARG A 42 -6.41 -13.52 -14.03
N GLN A 43 -7.16 -12.83 -13.18
CA GLN A 43 -8.58 -12.59 -13.38
C GLN A 43 -8.87 -11.38 -14.28
N ASN A 44 -8.05 -10.34 -14.20
CA ASN A 44 -8.40 -9.02 -14.75
C ASN A 44 -7.44 -8.48 -15.80
N TYR A 45 -6.22 -9.01 -15.90
CA TYR A 45 -5.21 -8.44 -16.79
C TYR A 45 -5.44 -8.84 -18.25
N VAL A 46 -5.38 -7.84 -19.13
CA VAL A 46 -5.78 -7.98 -20.55
C VAL A 46 -4.77 -8.74 -21.41
N PHE A 47 -3.52 -8.88 -20.95
CA PHE A 47 -2.44 -9.58 -21.67
C PHE A 47 -2.03 -10.87 -20.96
N PRO A 48 -2.80 -11.96 -21.11
CA PRO A 48 -2.56 -13.22 -20.38
C PRO A 48 -1.18 -13.83 -20.66
N ASP A 49 -0.64 -13.65 -21.87
CA ASP A 49 0.67 -14.18 -22.25
C ASP A 49 1.84 -13.57 -21.45
N ARG A 50 1.63 -12.40 -20.83
CA ARG A 50 2.63 -11.72 -19.99
C ARG A 50 2.58 -12.18 -18.53
N ILE A 51 1.50 -12.85 -18.11
CA ILE A 51 1.30 -13.29 -16.73
C ILE A 51 2.44 -14.17 -16.21
N PRO A 52 2.97 -15.17 -16.96
CA PRO A 52 4.06 -15.99 -16.45
C PRO A 52 5.32 -15.19 -16.10
N ALA A 53 5.68 -14.19 -16.92
CA ALA A 53 6.83 -13.34 -16.68
C ALA A 53 6.61 -12.41 -15.46
N ILE A 54 5.39 -11.87 -15.33
CA ILE A 54 4.97 -11.05 -14.21
C ILE A 54 5.03 -11.85 -12.89
N THR A 55 4.42 -13.03 -12.84
CA THR A 55 4.42 -13.89 -11.64
C THR A 55 5.85 -14.21 -11.20
N ALA A 56 6.72 -14.60 -12.13
CA ALA A 56 8.12 -14.87 -11.81
C ALA A 56 8.86 -13.64 -11.24
N GLU A 57 8.50 -12.43 -11.65
CA GLU A 57 9.07 -11.18 -11.10
C GLU A 57 8.52 -10.84 -9.71
N LEU A 58 7.23 -11.08 -9.46
CA LEU A 58 6.62 -10.89 -8.14
C LEU A 58 7.27 -11.80 -7.09
N ASP A 59 7.45 -13.08 -7.41
CA ASP A 59 8.10 -14.05 -6.53
C ASP A 59 9.52 -13.64 -6.14
N ARG A 60 10.30 -13.09 -7.09
CA ARG A 60 11.67 -12.62 -6.86
C ARG A 60 11.77 -11.46 -5.86
N ARG A 61 10.68 -10.72 -5.65
CA ARG A 61 10.66 -9.50 -4.83
C ARG A 61 10.33 -9.75 -3.37
N VAL A 62 9.85 -10.94 -3.03
CA VAL A 62 9.62 -11.34 -1.64
C VAL A 62 10.97 -11.44 -0.92
N GLN A 63 11.14 -10.66 0.15
CA GLN A 63 12.35 -10.62 0.96
C GLN A 63 12.13 -11.29 2.30
N ARG A 64 13.15 -11.99 2.81
CA ARG A 64 13.10 -12.59 4.17
C ARG A 64 13.02 -11.53 5.27
N GLN A 65 13.67 -10.39 5.05
CA GLN A 65 13.68 -9.29 5.98
C GLN A 65 12.42 -8.43 5.81
N PRO A 66 11.95 -7.78 6.89
CA PRO A 66 10.87 -6.81 6.78
C PRO A 66 11.25 -5.65 5.84
N VAL A 67 10.27 -5.16 5.09
CA VAL A 67 10.45 -4.07 4.13
C VAL A 67 9.47 -2.95 4.42
N ASP A 68 9.86 -1.72 4.12
CA ASP A 68 8.93 -0.59 4.09
C ASP A 68 7.86 -0.80 3.00
N GLY A 69 6.59 -0.59 3.33
CA GLY A 69 5.46 -0.88 2.45
C GLY A 69 5.42 0.02 1.21
N GLN A 70 5.71 1.31 1.36
CA GLN A 70 5.79 2.24 0.24
C GLN A 70 6.92 1.86 -0.71
N LYS A 71 8.10 1.54 -0.16
CA LYS A 71 9.22 1.03 -0.94
C LYS A 71 8.85 -0.28 -1.66
N PHE A 72 8.18 -1.20 -0.97
CA PHE A 72 7.77 -2.47 -1.55
C PHE A 72 6.81 -2.27 -2.72
N ALA A 73 5.80 -1.40 -2.58
CA ALA A 73 4.87 -1.05 -3.66
C ALA A 73 5.57 -0.41 -4.87
N ALA A 74 6.50 0.53 -4.62
CA ALA A 74 7.30 1.14 -5.68
C ALA A 74 8.20 0.12 -6.40
N ASP A 75 8.85 -0.76 -5.63
CA ASP A 75 9.67 -1.84 -6.16
C ASP A 75 8.79 -2.76 -7.05
N LEU A 76 7.64 -3.24 -6.55
CA LEU A 76 6.70 -4.06 -7.32
C LEU A 76 6.30 -3.38 -8.64
N THR A 77 5.94 -2.09 -8.60
CA THR A 77 5.58 -1.32 -9.80
C THR A 77 6.66 -1.40 -10.88
N LEU A 78 7.92 -1.11 -10.52
CA LEU A 78 9.04 -1.16 -11.47
C LEU A 78 9.28 -2.57 -12.02
N GLY A 79 9.07 -3.60 -11.18
CA GLY A 79 9.18 -5.00 -11.59
C GLY A 79 8.13 -5.37 -12.62
N LEU A 80 6.87 -5.04 -12.33
CA LEU A 80 5.75 -5.33 -13.22
C LEU A 80 5.93 -4.67 -14.58
N ILE A 81 6.29 -3.39 -14.61
CA ILE A 81 6.59 -2.67 -15.86
C ILE A 81 7.69 -3.40 -16.62
N LYS A 82 8.82 -3.73 -15.98
CA LYS A 82 9.95 -4.40 -16.63
C LYS A 82 9.61 -5.80 -17.14
N ALA A 83 8.82 -6.57 -16.39
CA ALA A 83 8.47 -7.95 -16.73
C ALA A 83 7.42 -8.04 -17.84
N SER A 84 6.61 -6.99 -18.01
CA SER A 84 5.48 -6.99 -18.92
C SER A 84 5.63 -6.05 -20.11
N ASP A 85 6.54 -5.07 -20.05
CA ASP A 85 6.59 -3.94 -20.98
C ASP A 85 5.25 -3.16 -21.05
N ASP A 86 4.52 -3.13 -19.94
CA ASP A 86 3.30 -2.32 -19.78
C ASP A 86 3.55 -1.16 -18.80
N LEU A 87 3.56 0.05 -19.35
CA LEU A 87 3.80 1.28 -18.60
C LEU A 87 2.61 1.71 -17.73
N HIS A 88 1.45 1.07 -17.86
CA HIS A 88 0.26 1.40 -17.08
C HIS A 88 0.21 0.72 -15.72
N PHE A 89 1.17 -0.15 -15.40
CA PHE A 89 1.24 -0.75 -14.07
C PHE A 89 1.58 0.29 -13.00
N ALA A 90 0.78 0.28 -11.95
CA ALA A 90 1.05 1.01 -10.72
C ALA A 90 0.57 0.17 -9.52
N VAL A 91 1.42 0.01 -8.53
CA VAL A 91 1.08 -0.55 -7.22
C VAL A 91 1.26 0.56 -6.20
N VAL A 92 0.18 0.92 -5.51
CA VAL A 92 0.15 2.01 -4.54
C VAL A 92 -0.31 1.46 -3.20
N LEU A 93 0.34 1.90 -2.13
CA LEU A 93 -0.14 1.65 -0.77
C LEU A 93 -1.05 2.80 -0.36
N ASP A 94 -2.35 2.54 -0.27
CA ASP A 94 -3.36 3.48 0.21
C ASP A 94 -3.96 2.97 1.55
N PRO A 95 -3.49 3.50 2.70
CA PRO A 95 -3.97 3.09 4.01
C PRO A 95 -5.46 3.40 4.24
N ASP A 96 -5.96 4.49 3.66
CA ASP A 96 -7.33 4.95 3.86
C ASP A 96 -8.31 4.05 3.09
N GLU A 97 -7.95 3.65 1.87
CA GLU A 97 -8.71 2.69 1.07
C GLU A 97 -8.74 1.30 1.75
N VAL A 98 -7.62 0.84 2.32
CA VAL A 98 -7.56 -0.44 3.05
C VAL A 98 -8.52 -0.44 4.25
N VAL A 99 -8.60 0.68 4.99
CA VAL A 99 -9.53 0.82 6.12
C VAL A 99 -10.98 0.84 5.65
N ALA A 100 -11.28 1.56 4.56
CA ALA A 100 -12.61 1.62 3.97
C ALA A 100 -13.09 0.25 3.49
N ASN A 101 -12.23 -0.50 2.78
CA ASN A 101 -12.54 -1.85 2.28
C ASN A 101 -12.80 -2.82 3.43
N ARG A 102 -11.99 -2.76 4.52
CA ARG A 102 -12.21 -3.60 5.70
C ARG A 102 -13.56 -3.34 6.36
N ARG A 103 -13.96 -2.07 6.50
CA ARG A 103 -15.28 -1.71 7.05
C ARG A 103 -16.41 -2.24 6.19
N ALA A 104 -16.32 -2.07 4.87
CA ALA A 104 -17.32 -2.57 3.93
C ALA A 104 -17.50 -4.10 3.99
N LYS A 105 -16.42 -4.86 4.21
CA LYS A 105 -16.48 -6.32 4.37
C LYS A 105 -17.03 -6.80 5.72
N THR A 106 -17.02 -5.97 6.75
CA THR A 106 -17.59 -6.30 8.07
C THR A 106 -19.04 -5.87 8.24
N GLU A 107 -19.51 -4.96 7.37
CA GLU A 107 -20.88 -4.42 7.40
C GLU A 107 -21.84 -5.11 6.42
N GLY A 108 -21.33 -5.97 5.53
CA GLY A 108 -22.11 -6.78 4.59
C GLY A 108 -22.15 -8.26 4.99
#